data_AF-A0A0L9VI59-F1
#
_entry.id   AF-A0A0L9VI59-F1
#
_cell.length_a   1.000
_cell.length_b   1.000
_cell.length_c   1.000
_cell.angle_alpha   90.00
_cell.angle_beta   90.00
_cell.angle_gamma   90.00
#
_symmetry.space_group_name_H-M   'P 1'
#
loop_
_entity.id
_entity.type
_entity.pdbx_description
1 polymer ?
#
loop_
_entity_poly.entity_id
_entity_poly.type
_entity_poly.pdbx_seq_one_letter_code
_entity_poly.pdbx_strand_id
1 'polypeptide(L)'
;MTSSGSGPTGGSGRSVTRMPDITSNWVSEKLVTVEFDPRSFAPIREHATSFRSYLGVLAKAHVLIVANCWDDVLKVDKNILWQDILENGDIPNDERIRKKILSHIVVRWREFKTRMTRVYVFVSK
;
A
#
# COMPACT_ATOMS: atom_id res chain seq x y z
N MET A 1 22.70 48.70 12.61
CA MET A 1 22.01 48.34 11.36
C MET A 1 21.90 46.82 11.30
N THR A 2 20.65 46.37 11.35
CA THR A 2 20.06 45.03 11.18
C THR A 2 20.95 43.82 10.91
N SER A 3 20.91 42.85 11.83
CA SER A 3 21.21 41.44 11.58
C SER A 3 20.11 40.80 10.73
N SER A 4 20.49 40.12 9.64
CA SER A 4 19.57 39.27 8.87
C SER A 4 19.79 37.82 9.28
N GLY A 5 18.91 37.30 10.13
CA GLY A 5 18.77 35.86 10.34
C GLY A 5 17.97 35.24 9.21
N SER A 6 18.57 34.32 8.46
CA SER A 6 17.87 33.46 7.51
C SER A 6 17.33 32.25 8.27
N GLY A 7 15.99 32.10 8.28
CA GLY A 7 15.25 31.06 8.99
C GLY A 7 15.45 29.64 8.45
N PRO A 8 14.83 28.65 9.13
CA PRO A 8 15.07 27.24 8.88
C PRO A 8 14.44 26.77 7.55
N THR A 9 15.17 25.93 6.82
CA THR A 9 14.69 25.22 5.64
C THR A 9 13.62 24.22 6.04
N GLY A 10 12.35 24.57 5.82
CA GLY A 10 11.22 23.67 5.98
C GLY A 10 11.29 22.57 4.93
N GLY A 11 11.58 21.34 5.35
CA GLY A 11 11.43 20.16 4.51
C GLY A 11 9.97 20.04 4.08
N SER A 12 9.74 19.96 2.76
CA SER A 12 8.42 19.71 2.20
C SER A 12 7.88 18.38 2.73
N GLY A 13 7.03 18.47 3.75
CA GLY A 13 6.36 17.32 4.33
C GLY A 13 5.46 16.68 3.26
N ARG A 14 5.48 15.35 3.19
CA ARG A 14 4.57 14.60 2.32
C ARG A 14 3.13 15.00 2.66
N SER A 15 2.41 15.54 1.68
CA SER A 15 0.99 15.84 1.81
C SER A 15 0.20 14.56 2.08
N VAL A 16 -0.93 14.69 2.78
CA VAL A 16 -1.83 13.56 3.05
C VAL A 16 -2.43 13.09 1.73
N THR A 17 -2.01 11.91 1.25
CA THR A 17 -2.65 11.27 0.11
C THR A 17 -4.04 10.79 0.52
N ARG A 18 -5.10 11.30 -0.11
CA ARG A 18 -6.47 10.88 0.20
C ARG A 18 -6.80 9.59 -0.56
N MET A 19 -7.69 8.78 0.02
CA MET A 19 -8.12 7.52 -0.57
C MET A 19 -8.69 7.71 -1.99
N PRO A 20 -9.53 8.71 -2.27
CA PRO A 20 -10.00 8.96 -3.63
C PRO A 20 -8.89 9.32 -4.61
N ASP A 21 -7.82 10.01 -4.18
CA ASP A 21 -6.70 10.39 -5.06
C ASP A 21 -5.85 9.19 -5.45
N ILE A 22 -5.78 8.17 -4.57
CA ILE A 22 -5.15 6.89 -4.89
C ILE A 22 -6.06 6.15 -5.85
N THR A 23 -7.32 5.95 -5.47
CA THR A 23 -8.26 5.09 -6.19
C THR A 23 -8.75 5.69 -7.51
N SER A 24 -8.78 7.01 -7.71
CA SER A 24 -9.27 7.66 -8.95
C SER A 24 -8.44 7.28 -10.18
N ASN A 25 -7.12 7.10 -10.03
CA ASN A 25 -6.26 6.61 -11.10
C ASN A 25 -6.41 5.10 -11.36
N TRP A 26 -7.00 4.35 -10.44
CA TRP A 26 -7.29 2.90 -10.61
C TRP A 26 -8.77 2.63 -10.99
N VAL A 27 -9.66 3.60 -10.76
CA VAL A 27 -11.11 3.56 -11.09
C VAL A 27 -11.39 4.19 -12.46
N SER A 28 -10.50 5.05 -12.96
CA SER A 28 -10.54 5.44 -14.36
C SER A 28 -10.16 4.23 -15.20
N GLU A 29 -10.98 3.89 -16.19
CA GLU A 29 -11.03 2.64 -16.99
C GLU A 29 -9.74 2.28 -17.78
N LYS A 30 -8.60 2.86 -17.42
CA LYS A 30 -7.29 2.59 -17.99
C LYS A 30 -6.49 1.75 -17.01
N LEU A 31 -6.38 0.45 -17.28
CA LEU A 31 -5.48 -0.45 -16.55
C LEU A 31 -4.11 0.20 -16.38
N VAL A 32 -3.64 0.32 -15.15
CA VAL A 32 -2.29 0.83 -14.88
C VAL A 32 -1.32 -0.32 -15.11
N THR A 33 -0.52 -0.23 -16.16
CA THR A 33 0.61 -1.16 -16.37
C THR A 33 1.64 -0.95 -15.27
N VAL A 34 1.84 -1.97 -14.44
CA VAL A 34 2.84 -1.96 -13.37
C VAL A 34 4.06 -2.73 -13.84
N GLU A 35 5.16 -2.03 -14.05
CA GLU A 35 6.44 -2.68 -14.33
C GLU A 35 7.06 -3.24 -13.05
N PHE A 36 7.64 -4.43 -13.14
CA PHE A 36 8.32 -5.10 -12.04
C PHE A 36 9.80 -5.32 -12.35
N ASP A 37 10.66 -5.11 -11.35
CA ASP A 37 12.08 -5.49 -11.45
C ASP A 37 12.18 -7.02 -11.64
N PRO A 38 12.83 -7.52 -12.71
CA PRO A 38 12.94 -8.94 -12.99
C PRO A 38 13.72 -9.74 -11.92
N ARG A 39 14.54 -9.07 -11.09
CA ARG A 39 15.32 -9.71 -10.02
C ARG A 39 14.61 -9.64 -8.68
N SER A 40 14.04 -8.48 -8.32
CA SER A 40 13.43 -8.29 -7.01
C SER A 40 11.91 -8.52 -6.98
N PHE A 41 11.28 -8.60 -8.16
CA PHE A 41 9.82 -8.63 -8.38
C PHE A 41 9.08 -7.47 -7.71
N ALA A 42 9.77 -6.36 -7.44
CA ALA A 42 9.18 -5.18 -6.82
C ALA A 42 8.68 -4.24 -7.91
N PRO A 43 7.58 -3.49 -7.65
CA PRO A 43 7.10 -2.50 -8.60
C PRO A 43 8.14 -1.38 -8.76
N ILE A 44 8.43 -1.01 -10.00
CA ILE A 44 9.37 0.04 -10.42
C ILE A 44 8.65 1.14 -11.21
N ARG A 45 9.31 2.29 -11.40
CA ARG A 45 8.83 3.51 -12.08
C ARG A 45 7.78 4.36 -11.34
N GLU A 46 7.23 5.34 -12.05
CA GLU A 46 6.32 6.41 -11.63
C GLU A 46 5.11 5.91 -10.84
N HIS A 47 4.51 4.78 -11.22
CA HIS A 47 3.32 4.23 -10.55
C HIS A 47 3.64 3.34 -9.34
N ALA A 48 4.91 3.02 -9.06
CA ALA A 48 5.27 2.10 -7.98
C ALA A 48 4.81 2.57 -6.60
N THR A 49 4.87 3.88 -6.33
CA THR A 49 4.42 4.44 -5.06
C THR A 49 2.91 4.35 -4.91
N SER A 50 2.16 4.74 -5.95
CA SER A 50 0.70 4.67 -5.97
C SER A 50 0.20 3.22 -5.87
N PHE A 51 0.86 2.29 -6.56
CA PHE A 51 0.56 0.87 -6.45
C PHE A 51 0.79 0.33 -5.03
N ARG A 52 1.92 0.67 -4.39
CA ARG A 52 2.16 0.28 -2.99
C ARG A 52 1.14 0.87 -2.02
N SER A 53 0.63 2.07 -2.29
CA SER A 53 -0.44 2.69 -1.51
C SER A 53 -1.78 1.99 -1.73
N TYR A 54 -2.10 1.63 -2.98
CA TYR A 54 -3.28 0.84 -3.35
C TYR A 54 -3.28 -0.54 -2.69
N LEU A 55 -2.15 -1.26 -2.68
CA LEU A 55 -2.02 -2.51 -1.93
C LEU A 55 -2.33 -2.35 -0.43
N GLY A 56 -1.99 -1.19 0.14
CA GLY A 56 -2.36 -0.85 1.51
C GLY A 56 -3.84 -0.55 1.72
N VAL A 57 -4.56 -0.12 0.68
CA VAL A 57 -6.03 0.02 0.68
C VAL A 57 -6.68 -1.36 0.65
N LEU A 58 -6.27 -2.23 -0.28
CA LEU A 58 -6.76 -3.61 -0.35
C LEU A 58 -6.52 -4.38 0.95
N ALA A 59 -5.33 -4.22 1.54
CA ALA A 59 -4.99 -4.81 2.83
C ALA A 59 -5.99 -4.44 3.94
N LYS A 60 -6.52 -3.22 3.95
CA LYS A 60 -7.48 -2.76 4.96
C LYS A 60 -8.90 -3.18 4.66
N ALA A 61 -9.26 -3.23 3.37
CA ALA A 61 -10.60 -3.56 2.93
C ALA A 61 -10.90 -5.06 3.07
N HIS A 62 -9.95 -5.93 2.72
CA HIS A 62 -10.19 -7.37 2.61
C HIS A 62 -9.61 -8.21 3.75
N VAL A 63 -8.63 -7.70 4.51
CA VAL A 63 -8.00 -8.49 5.58
C VAL A 63 -8.61 -8.12 6.92
N LEU A 64 -9.28 -9.09 7.54
CA LEU A 64 -9.90 -8.92 8.85
C LEU A 64 -8.89 -8.45 9.90
N ILE A 65 -9.25 -7.41 10.65
CA ILE A 65 -8.41 -6.86 11.72
C ILE A 65 -8.18 -7.86 12.86
N VAL A 66 -9.15 -8.74 13.09
CA VAL A 66 -9.13 -9.77 14.14
C VAL A 66 -8.19 -10.93 13.82
N ALA A 67 -7.72 -11.06 12.58
CA ALA A 67 -6.77 -12.12 12.24
C ALA A 67 -5.44 -11.92 12.97
N ASN A 68 -5.01 -12.95 13.69
CA ASN A 68 -3.78 -12.91 14.49
C ASN A 68 -2.55 -12.97 13.57
N CYS A 69 -2.52 -13.94 12.67
CA CYS A 69 -1.48 -14.08 11.66
C CYS A 69 -2.02 -14.07 10.23
N TRP A 70 -1.13 -13.84 9.26
CA TRP A 70 -1.49 -13.87 7.85
C TRP A 70 -1.88 -15.28 7.39
N ASP A 71 -1.34 -16.30 8.03
CA ASP A 71 -1.61 -17.69 7.68
C ASP A 71 -3.03 -18.10 8.07
N ASP A 72 -3.64 -17.44 9.06
CA ASP A 72 -5.05 -17.61 9.46
C ASP A 72 -6.05 -17.05 8.44
N VAL A 73 -5.61 -16.13 7.56
CA VAL A 73 -6.47 -15.56 6.52
C VAL A 73 -6.79 -16.66 5.51
N LEU A 74 -8.08 -16.86 5.24
CA LEU A 74 -8.53 -17.95 4.39
C LEU A 74 -7.93 -17.83 2.99
N LYS A 75 -7.61 -18.98 2.39
CA LYS A 75 -7.06 -19.04 1.03
C LYS A 75 -8.00 -18.39 0.01
N VAL A 76 -9.32 -18.48 0.23
CA VAL A 76 -10.33 -17.83 -0.61
C VAL A 76 -10.19 -16.30 -0.57
N ASP A 77 -9.98 -15.70 0.60
CA ASP A 77 -9.79 -14.25 0.73
C ASP A 77 -8.50 -13.80 0.04
N LYS A 78 -7.42 -14.57 0.17
CA LYS A 78 -6.15 -14.31 -0.55
C LYS A 78 -6.30 -14.43 -2.07
N ASN A 79 -7.24 -15.26 -2.54
CA ASN A 79 -7.54 -15.39 -3.96
C ASN A 79 -8.38 -14.22 -4.47
N ILE A 80 -9.41 -13.80 -3.72
CA ILE A 80 -10.22 -12.62 -4.05
C ILE A 80 -9.33 -11.38 -4.16
N LEU A 81 -8.48 -11.16 -3.16
CA LEU A 81 -7.54 -10.04 -3.17
C LEU A 81 -6.60 -10.08 -4.39
N TRP A 82 -6.19 -11.28 -4.81
CA TRP A 82 -5.40 -11.43 -6.04
C TRP A 82 -6.20 -11.12 -7.31
N GLN A 83 -7.48 -11.51 -7.38
CA GLN A 83 -8.35 -11.16 -8.51
C GLN A 83 -8.56 -9.65 -8.59
N ASP A 84 -8.83 -8.97 -7.47
CA ASP A 84 -8.99 -7.52 -7.44
C ASP A 84 -7.74 -6.79 -7.98
N ILE A 85 -6.55 -7.32 -7.71
CA ILE A 85 -5.29 -6.76 -8.24
C ILE A 85 -5.21 -6.91 -9.77
N LEU A 86 -5.60 -8.08 -10.30
CA LEU A 86 -5.57 -8.35 -11.73
C LEU A 86 -6.65 -7.56 -12.49
N GLU A 87 -7.81 -7.35 -11.88
CA GLU A 87 -8.89 -6.54 -12.47
C GLU A 87 -8.52 -5.06 -12.59
N ASN A 88 -7.72 -4.56 -11.65
CA ASN A 88 -7.35 -3.14 -11.62
C ASN A 88 -5.96 -2.85 -12.25
N GLY A 89 -5.15 -3.86 -12.54
CA GLY A 89 -3.77 -3.67 -13.02
C GLY A 89 -3.38 -4.64 -14.12
N ASP A 90 -2.70 -4.13 -15.14
CA ASP A 90 -2.06 -4.95 -16.17
C ASP A 90 -0.75 -5.53 -15.58
N ILE A 91 -0.89 -6.69 -14.92
CA ILE A 91 0.16 -7.37 -14.18
C ILE A 91 0.36 -8.77 -14.77
N PRO A 92 1.62 -9.20 -15.04
CA PRO A 92 1.87 -10.54 -15.51
C PRO A 92 1.38 -11.59 -14.50
N ASN A 93 0.66 -12.61 -14.97
CA ASN A 93 0.21 -13.73 -14.14
C ASN A 93 1.37 -14.69 -13.83
N ASP A 94 2.35 -14.19 -13.08
CA ASP A 94 3.52 -14.91 -12.58
C ASP A 94 3.38 -15.16 -11.07
N GLU A 95 3.56 -16.41 -10.64
CA GLU A 95 3.46 -16.80 -9.24
C GLU A 95 4.50 -16.08 -8.35
N ARG A 96 5.68 -15.73 -8.89
CA ARG A 96 6.73 -14.98 -8.17
C ARG A 96 6.28 -13.55 -7.90
N ILE A 97 5.67 -12.90 -8.88
CA ILE A 97 5.07 -11.57 -8.76
C ILE A 97 3.92 -11.62 -7.75
N ARG A 98 3.02 -12.61 -7.88
CA ARG A 98 1.93 -12.83 -6.92
C ARG A 98 2.44 -12.97 -5.49
N LYS A 99 3.42 -13.84 -5.25
CA LYS A 99 4.02 -14.05 -3.92
C LYS A 99 4.61 -12.75 -3.37
N LYS A 100 5.30 -11.96 -4.21
CA LYS A 100 5.89 -10.69 -3.80
C LYS A 100 4.84 -9.63 -3.45
N ILE A 101 3.79 -9.50 -4.27
CA ILE A 101 2.68 -8.57 -4.02
C ILE A 101 1.93 -8.94 -2.74
N LEU A 102 1.59 -10.22 -2.56
CA LEU A 102 0.95 -10.70 -1.34
C LEU A 102 1.83 -10.42 -0.11
N SER A 103 3.15 -10.64 -0.21
CA SER A 103 4.10 -10.29 0.86
C SER A 103 4.05 -8.79 1.21
N HIS A 104 3.97 -7.90 0.21
CA HIS A 104 3.81 -6.46 0.46
C HIS A 104 2.49 -6.13 1.15
N ILE A 105 1.39 -6.77 0.79
CA ILE A 105 0.08 -6.61 1.45
C ILE A 105 0.18 -7.02 2.93
N VAL A 106 0.84 -8.13 3.23
CA VAL A 106 1.07 -8.57 4.61
C VAL A 106 1.78 -7.48 5.42
N VAL A 107 2.83 -6.89 4.86
CA VAL A 107 3.58 -5.81 5.52
C VAL A 107 2.68 -4.61 5.79
N ARG A 108 1.90 -4.16 4.79
CA ARG A 108 0.97 -3.03 4.93
C ARG A 108 -0.13 -3.29 5.95
N TRP A 109 -0.67 -4.50 5.97
CA TRP A 109 -1.66 -4.91 6.97
C TRP A 109 -1.08 -4.90 8.40
N ARG A 110 0.15 -5.42 8.60
CA ARG A 110 0.83 -5.39 9.90
C ARG A 110 1.14 -3.95 10.36
N GLU A 111 1.60 -3.09 9.45
CA GLU A 111 1.80 -1.65 9.72
C GLU A 111 0.50 -0.98 10.15
N PHE A 112 -0.61 -1.30 9.46
CA PHE A 112 -1.93 -0.80 9.81
C PHE A 112 -2.38 -1.24 11.22
N LYS A 113 -2.27 -2.54 11.55
CA LYS A 113 -2.58 -3.05 12.90
C LYS A 113 -1.73 -2.35 13.95
N THR A 114 -0.41 -2.27 13.73
CA THR A 114 0.53 -1.60 14.65
C THR A 114 0.15 -0.15 14.90
N ARG A 115 -0.21 0.59 13.83
CA ARG A 115 -0.67 1.97 13.94
C ARG A 115 -1.98 2.05 14.74
N MET A 116 -2.95 1.17 14.50
CA MET A 116 -4.19 1.16 15.26
C MET A 116 -3.96 0.90 16.75
N THR A 117 -3.16 -0.11 17.08
CA THR A 117 -2.85 -0.43 18.48
C THR A 117 -2.15 0.75 19.15
N ARG A 118 -1.16 1.36 18.47
CA ARG A 118 -0.46 2.53 19.01
C ARG A 118 -1.38 3.72 19.25
N VAL A 119 -2.28 4.03 18.31
CA VAL A 119 -3.11 5.26 18.33
C VAL A 119 -4.36 5.12 19.21
N TYR A 120 -4.96 3.93 19.27
CA TYR A 120 -6.29 3.76 19.90
C TYR A 120 -6.27 2.87 21.14
N VAL A 121 -5.26 1.99 21.28
CA VAL A 121 -5.16 1.08 22.45
C VAL A 121 -4.15 1.61 23.47
N PHE A 122 -2.97 2.03 23.01
CA PHE A 122 -1.91 2.53 23.88
C PHE A 122 -1.88 4.05 24.05
N VAL A 123 -2.74 4.81 23.35
CA VAL A 123 -3.08 6.19 23.78
C VAL A 123 -4.09 6.07 24.91
N SER A 124 -3.59 5.70 26.08
CA SER A 124 -4.31 5.81 27.34
C SER A 124 -3.31 6.25 28.39
N LYS A 125 -3.48 7.50 28.81
CA LYS A 125 -2.74 8.32 29.79
C LYS A 125 -1.56 9.12 29.25
#